data_AF-A0A0C3A0Q5-F1
#
_entry.id   AF-A0A0C3A0Q5-F1
#
_cell.length_a   1.000
_cell.length_b   1.000
_cell.length_c   1.000
_cell.angle_alpha   90.00
_cell.angle_beta   90.00
_cell.angle_gamma   90.00
#
_symmetry.space_group_name_H-M   'P 1'
#
loop_
_entity.id
_entity.type
_entity.pdbx_description
1 polymer ?
#
loop_
_entity_poly.entity_id
_entity_poly.type
_entity_poly.pdbx_seq_one_letter_code
_entity_poly.pdbx_strand_id
1 'polypeptide(L)' 'WGHLVKDCKEPKDTCGTCTKEHCTKKCHSFQTFYCISCCTDRHASSDRNCPKYRKHQEALNVKTPENSMPYFPTEEAWT' A
#
# COMPACT_ATOMS: atom_id res chain seq x y z
N TRP A 1 -7.36 -6.17 1.03
CA TRP A 1 -6.38 -5.78 0.01
C TRP A 1 -6.96 -6.00 -1.36
N GLY A 2 -6.45 -5.32 -2.39
CA GLY A 2 -6.83 -5.58 -3.78
C GLY A 2 -8.22 -5.08 -4.19
N HIS A 3 -8.85 -4.18 -3.43
CA HIS A 3 -10.06 -3.46 -3.85
C HIS A 3 -9.80 -1.95 -3.78
N LEU A 4 -10.53 -1.18 -4.60
CA LEU A 4 -10.48 0.27 -4.55
C LEU A 4 -11.40 0.79 -3.46
N VAL A 5 -11.11 1.98 -2.92
CA VAL A 5 -11.92 2.60 -1.85
C VAL A 5 -13.40 2.68 -2.23
N LYS A 6 -13.71 2.97 -3.50
CA LYS A 6 -15.09 3.02 -4.03
C LYS A 6 -15.84 1.68 -3.95
N ASP A 7 -15.11 0.57 -3.89
CA ASP A 7 -15.65 -0.80 -3.87
C ASP A 7 -15.62 -1.39 -2.45
N CYS A 8 -15.16 -0.62 -1.46
CA CYS A 8 -15.19 -1.02 -0.06
C CYS A 8 -16.64 -1.05 0.46
N LYS A 9 -17.03 -2.16 1.09
CA LYS A 9 -18.37 -2.33 1.67
C LYS A 9 -18.49 -1.80 3.11
N GLU A 10 -17.40 -1.32 3.69
CA GLU A 10 -17.40 -0.78 5.04
C GLU A 10 -18.20 0.55 5.03
N PRO A 11 -19.23 0.70 5.89
CA PRO A 11 -20.03 1.93 5.93
C PRO A 11 -19.24 3.16 6.40
N LYS A 12 -18.06 2.96 6.99
CA LYS A 12 -17.24 4.01 7.58
C LYS A 12 -15.92 4.17 6.83
N ASP A 13 -15.57 5.42 6.55
CA ASP A 13 -14.23 5.76 6.09
C ASP A 13 -13.21 5.56 7.21
N THR A 14 -12.08 4.96 6.86
CA THR A 14 -10.94 4.78 7.77
C THR A 14 -9.73 5.55 7.25
N CYS A 15 -9.08 6.30 8.14
CA CYS A 15 -7.93 7.12 7.79
C CYS A 15 -6.70 6.25 7.52
N GLY A 16 -6.05 6.44 6.37
CA GLY A 16 -4.84 5.67 6.01
C GLY A 16 -3.61 5.96 6.90
N THR A 17 -3.63 7.08 7.64
CA THR A 17 -2.51 7.51 8.50
C THR A 17 -2.68 7.03 9.94
N CYS A 18 -3.82 7.32 10.56
CA CYS A 18 -4.07 7.07 11.98
C CYS A 18 -5.15 6.00 12.25
N THR A 19 -5.77 5.44 11.20
CA THR A 19 -6.78 4.36 11.27
C THR A 19 -8.05 4.65 12.05
N LYS A 20 -8.31 5.92 12.36
CA LYS A 20 -9.57 6.37 12.97
C LYS A 20 -10.66 6.56 11.91
N GLU A 21 -11.90 6.65 12.38
CA GLU A 21 -13.11 6.84 11.56
C GLU A 21 -13.17 8.26 10.96
N HIS A 22 -12.49 8.47 9.85
CA HIS A 22 -12.58 9.66 8.99
C HIS A 22 -11.81 9.43 7.69
N CYS A 23 -12.11 10.21 6.65
CA CYS A 23 -11.30 10.21 5.43
C CYS A 23 -9.94 10.89 5.67
N THR A 24 -8.87 10.38 5.05
CA THR A 24 -7.49 10.89 5.24
C THR A 24 -7.36 12.41 5.02
N LYS A 25 -8.18 13.00 4.13
CA LYS A 25 -8.20 14.46 3.87
C LYS A 25 -8.63 15.29 5.08
N LYS A 26 -9.41 14.72 6.00
CA LYS A 26 -9.89 15.36 7.24
C LYS A 26 -9.07 14.93 8.47
N CYS A 27 -7.90 14.31 8.26
CA CYS A 27 -7.05 13.89 9.36
C CYS A 27 -6.36 15.10 9.99
N HIS A 28 -6.70 15.38 11.24
CA HIS A 28 -6.05 16.42 12.07
C HIS A 28 -5.05 15.84 13.07
N SER A 29 -4.81 14.52 13.01
CA SER A 29 -3.97 13.88 14.01
C SER A 29 -2.50 14.12 13.65
N PHE A 30 -1.79 14.87 14.51
CA PHE A 30 -0.38 15.16 14.35
C PHE A 30 0.45 13.97 14.82
N GLN A 31 1.31 13.43 13.94
CA GLN A 31 2.25 12.33 14.22
C GLN A 31 1.64 11.04 14.80
N THR A 32 0.31 10.85 14.75
CA THR A 32 -0.29 9.57 15.12
C THR A 32 -0.29 8.66 13.89
N PHE A 33 0.66 7.74 13.85
CA PHE A 33 0.71 6.74 12.81
C PHE A 33 0.16 5.43 13.35
N TYR A 34 -0.61 4.72 12.53
CA TYR A 34 -0.99 3.35 12.83
C TYR A 34 -1.12 2.56 11.52
N CYS A 35 -0.53 1.37 11.52
CA CYS A 35 -0.61 0.44 10.43
C CYS A 35 -1.58 -0.68 10.78
N ILE A 36 -2.72 -0.74 10.10
CA ILE A 36 -3.74 -1.77 10.34
C ILE A 36 -3.25 -3.18 9.96
N SER A 37 -2.33 -3.25 9.01
CA SER A 37 -1.79 -4.51 8.48
C SER A 37 -0.68 -5.07 9.36
N CYS A 38 0.15 -4.17 9.89
CA CYS A 38 1.29 -4.47 10.74
C CYS A 38 0.88 -4.40 12.25
N CYS A 39 -0.35 -3.94 12.58
CA CYS A 39 -0.92 -3.73 13.92
C CYS A 39 0.00 -2.94 14.86
N THR A 40 0.63 -1.89 14.36
CA THR A 40 1.65 -1.11 15.10
C THR A 40 1.52 0.38 14.81
N ASP A 41 1.88 1.19 15.78
CA ASP A 41 1.95 2.66 15.72
C ASP A 41 3.28 3.21 15.18
N ARG A 42 4.24 2.32 14.86
CA ARG A 42 5.56 2.72 14.36
C ARG A 42 5.53 3.37 12.98
N HIS A 43 4.50 3.09 12.18
CA HIS A 43 4.36 3.61 10.82
C HIS A 43 2.89 3.64 10.39
N ALA A 44 2.59 4.40 9.34
CA ALA A 44 1.25 4.50 8.76
C ALA A 44 0.91 3.28 7.89
N SER A 45 -0.38 3.02 7.67
CA SER A 45 -0.82 1.98 6.72
C SER A 45 -0.38 2.26 5.27
N SER A 46 -0.09 3.52 4.93
CA SER A 46 0.42 3.95 3.63
C SER A 46 1.95 3.88 3.50
N ASP A 47 2.68 3.42 4.52
CA ASP A 47 4.14 3.32 4.47
C ASP A 47 4.59 2.22 3.50
N ARG A 48 5.42 2.61 2.50
CA ARG A 48 6.01 1.70 1.51
C ARG A 48 7.02 0.72 2.13
N ASN A 49 7.49 1.00 3.34
CA ASN A 49 8.37 0.14 4.11
C ASN A 49 7.63 -0.84 5.04
N CYS A 50 6.28 -0.83 5.15
CA CYS A 50 5.58 -1.84 5.98
C CYS A 50 5.92 -3.24 5.46
N PRO A 51 6.42 -4.15 6.33
CA PRO A 51 6.84 -5.49 5.92
C PRO A 51 5.70 -6.29 5.29
N LYS A 52 4.43 -6.08 5.72
CA LYS A 52 3.27 -6.73 5.12
C LYS A 52 3.01 -6.24 3.70
N TYR A 53 3.17 -4.93 3.46
CA TYR A 53 3.04 -4.35 2.12
C TYR A 53 4.11 -4.94 1.18
N ARG A 54 5.38 -4.96 1.62
CA ARG A 54 6.48 -5.53 0.83
C ARG A 54 6.26 -7.00 0.49
N LYS A 55 5.85 -7.82 1.46
CA LYS A 55 5.51 -9.23 1.21
C LYS A 55 4.40 -9.41 0.19
N HIS A 56 3.37 -8.56 0.23
CA HIS A 56 2.27 -8.62 -0.74
C HIS A 56 2.71 -8.18 -2.13
N GLN A 57 3.51 -7.11 -2.22
CA GLN A 57 4.10 -6.65 -3.47
C GLN A 57 4.98 -7.72 -4.12
N GLU A 58 5.83 -8.38 -3.34
CA GLU A 58 6.67 -9.47 -3.83
C GLU A 58 5.84 -10.65 -4.34
N ALA A 59 4.79 -11.04 -3.60
CA ALA A 59 3.87 -12.09 -4.05
C ALA A 59 3.13 -11.73 -5.35
N LEU A 60 2.85 -10.44 -5.59
CA LEU A 60 2.28 -9.97 -6.86
C LEU A 60 3.32 -10.00 -7.99
N ASN A 61 4.55 -9.58 -7.73
CA ASN A 61 5.65 -9.64 -8.71
C ASN A 61 5.98 -11.07 -9.13
N VAL A 62 5.92 -12.04 -8.21
CA VAL A 62 6.09 -13.47 -8.54
C VAL A 62 4.98 -13.99 -9.45
N LYS A 63 3.75 -13.49 -9.27
CA LYS A 63 2.59 -13.89 -10.11
C LYS A 63 2.53 -13.19 -11.45
N THR A 64 3.15 -12.02 -11.56
CA THR A 64 3.14 -11.16 -12.74
C THR A 64 4.57 -10.75 -13.05
N PRO A 65 5.35 -11.64 -13.70
CA PRO A 65 6.77 -11.41 -13.99
C PRO A 65 7.02 -10.16 -14.84
N GLU A 66 6.03 -9.70 -15.60
CA GLU A 66 6.05 -8.45 -16.36
C GLU A 66 6.29 -7.23 -15.45
N ASN A 67 5.89 -7.28 -14.17
CA ASN A 67 6.17 -6.21 -13.20
C ASN A 67 7.67 -6.02 -12.92
N SER A 68 8.49 -7.03 -13.22
CA SER A 68 9.95 -6.98 -13.05
C SER A 68 10.70 -6.75 -14.36
N MET A 69 9.98 -6.68 -15.49
CA MET A 69 10.59 -6.37 -16.78
C MET A 69 10.84 -4.88 -16.93
N PRO A 70 11.97 -4.47 -17.54
CA PRO A 70 12.19 -3.08 -17.89
C PRO A 70 11.11 -2.58 -18.86
N TYR A 71 10.49 -1.45 -18.53
CA TYR A 71 9.34 -0.89 -19.27
C TYR A 71 9.72 -0.34 -20.65
N PHE A 72 11.01 -0.09 -20.87
CA PHE A 72 11.56 0.31 -22.15
C PHE A 72 12.55 -0.76 -22.61
N PRO A 73 12.55 -1.14 -23.90
CA PRO A 73 13.65 -1.91 -24.46
C PRO A 73 14.93 -1.11 -24.19
N THR A 74 15.81 -1.63 -23.35
CA THR A 74 17.18 -1.15 -23.29
C THR A 74 17.90 -1.61 -24.55
N GLU A 75 18.91 -0.87 -24.99
CA GLU A 75 19.80 -1.21 -26.12
C GLU A 75 20.63 -2.46 -25.79
N GLU A 76 19.99 -3.60 -25.53
CA GLU A 76 20.65 -4.89 -25.44
C GLU A 76 20.74 -5.46 -26.85
N ALA A 77 21.97 -5.65 -27.32
CA ALA A 77 22.23 -6.37 -28.55
C ALA A 77 21.69 -7.80 -28.38
N TRP A 78 20.79 -8.21 -29.28
CA TRP A 78 20.38 -9.61 -29.40
C TRP A 78 21.64 -10.46 -29.61
N THR A 79 21.79 -11.51 -28.80
CA THR A 79 22.80 -12.57 -29.02
C THR A 79 22.11 -13.86 -29.40
#